data_AF-A0A1J5RBS0-F1
#
_entry.id   AF-A0A1J5RBS0-F1
#
_cell.length_a   1.000
_cell.length_b   1.000
_cell.length_c   1.000
_cell.angle_alpha   90.00
_cell.angle_beta   90.00
_cell.angle_gamma   90.00
#
_symmetry.space_group_name_H-M   'P 1'
#
loop_
_entity.id
_entity.type
_entity.pdbx_description
1 polymer ?
#
loop_
_entity_poly.entity_id
_entity_poly.type
_entity_poly.pdbx_seq_one_letter_code
_entity_poly.pdbx_strand_id
1 'polypeptide(L)' 'MAAGQTFRALCPEAKALHVFEVVSEQGKTVAWCTRCRKVFPLAGLSDGRGDDDIAPPARPKRGRKT' A
#
# COMPACT_ATOMS: atom_id res chain seq x y z
N MET A 1 8.16 -22.64 0.80
CA MET A 1 8.68 -21.30 1.11
C MET A 1 7.48 -20.38 1.16
N ALA A 2 7.06 -19.94 2.34
CA ALA A 2 5.88 -19.07 2.48
C ALA A 2 6.18 -17.74 1.78
N ALA A 3 5.32 -17.34 0.84
CA ALA A 3 5.44 -16.07 0.14
C ALA A 3 5.50 -14.94 1.17
N GLY A 4 6.59 -14.16 1.16
CA GLY A 4 6.72 -12.97 1.99
C GLY A 4 5.53 -12.06 1.71
N GLN A 5 4.84 -11.61 2.76
CA GLN A 5 3.71 -10.71 2.59
C GLN A 5 4.19 -9.43 1.90
N THR A 6 3.54 -9.03 0.82
CA THR A 6 3.83 -7.78 0.11
C THR A 6 2.65 -6.82 0.24
N PHE A 7 2.91 -5.53 0.39
CA PHE A 7 1.88 -4.49 0.47
C PHE A 7 2.31 -3.25 -0.30
N ARG A 8 1.36 -2.36 -0.58
CA ARG A 8 1.62 -1.07 -1.23
C ARG A 8 1.58 0.05 -0.21
N ALA A 9 2.61 0.88 -0.18
CA ALA A 9 2.69 2.04 0.70
C ALA A 9 3.38 3.21 0.01
N LEU A 10 3.20 4.41 0.54
CA LEU A 10 3.89 5.59 0.05
C LEU A 10 5.37 5.51 0.44
N CYS A 11 6.26 5.47 -0.56
CA CYS A 11 7.69 5.49 -0.32
C CYS A 11 8.10 6.92 0.08
N PRO A 12 8.72 7.13 1.26
CA PRO A 12 9.07 8.46 1.73
C PRO A 12 10.16 9.13 0.87
N GLU A 13 11.01 8.33 0.24
CA GLU A 13 12.11 8.82 -0.61
C GLU A 13 11.61 9.27 -1.99
N ALA A 14 10.74 8.47 -2.61
CA ALA A 14 10.18 8.77 -3.93
C ALA A 14 8.89 9.61 -3.88
N LYS A 15 8.28 9.76 -2.70
CA LYS A 15 6.94 10.33 -2.49
C LYS A 15 5.87 9.71 -3.41
N ALA A 16 5.99 8.41 -3.69
CA ALA A 16 5.16 7.66 -4.63
C ALA A 16 4.80 6.28 -4.08
N LEU A 17 3.67 5.71 -4.52
CA LEU A 17 3.23 4.38 -4.12
C LEU A 17 4.13 3.28 -4.70
N HIS A 18 4.82 2.55 -3.84
CA HIS A 18 5.67 1.42 -4.20
C HIS A 18 5.20 0.13 -3.51
N VAL A 19 5.68 -1.00 -4.03
CA VAL A 19 5.48 -2.32 -3.41
C VAL A 19 6.59 -2.55 -2.40
N PHE A 20 6.19 -2.88 -1.19
CA PHE A 20 7.04 -3.24 -0.07
C PHE A 20 6.86 -4.72 0.27
N GLU A 21 7.94 -5.39 0.61
CA GLU A 21 7.93 -6.76 1.12
C GLU A 21 8.19 -6.73 2.63
N VAL A 22 7.39 -7.47 3.37
CA VAL A 22 7.56 -7.64 4.80
C VAL A 22 8.67 -8.64 5.03
N VAL A 23 9.78 -8.18 5.60
CA VAL A 23 10.94 -9.01 5.91
C VAL A 23 11.27 -8.92 7.40
N SER A 24 11.85 -9.98 7.96
CA SER A 24 12.33 -9.98 9.34
C SER A 24 13.84 -9.76 9.34
N GLU A 25 14.27 -8.67 9.98
CA GLU A 25 15.65 -8.21 10.02
C GLU A 25 16.04 -8.05 11.50
N GLN A 26 17.02 -8.83 11.98
CA GLN A 26 17.43 -8.86 13.39
C GLN A 26 16.25 -9.07 14.38
N GLY A 27 15.28 -9.91 14.01
CA GLY A 27 14.09 -10.20 14.83
C GLY A 27 13.05 -9.08 14.84
N LYS A 28 13.22 -8.04 14.02
CA LYS A 28 12.26 -6.96 13.82
C LYS A 28 11.62 -7.08 12.44
N THR A 29 10.32 -6.89 12.38
CA THR A 29 9.62 -6.82 11.10
C THR A 29 9.85 -5.44 10.48
N VAL A 30 10.42 -5.42 9.27
CA VAL A 30 10.68 -4.20 8.49
C VAL A 30 10.11 -4.36 7.09
N ALA A 31 9.93 -3.23 6.40
CA ALA A 31 9.38 -3.21 5.06
C ALA A 31 10.48 -2.89 4.04
N TRP A 32 10.73 -3.81 3.14
CA TRP A 32 11.71 -3.66 2.08
C TRP A 32 11.05 -3.11 0.80
N CYS A 33 11.44 -1.92 0.38
CA CYS A 33 10.97 -1.34 -0.87
C CYS A 33 11.66 -1.99 -2.06
N THR A 34 10.93 -2.73 -2.89
CA THR A 34 11.46 -3.41 -4.09
C THR A 34 12.04 -2.46 -5.14
N ARG A 35 11.50 -1.23 -5.20
CA ARG A 35 11.94 -0.17 -6.13
C ARG A 35 13.21 0.52 -5.65
N CYS A 36 13.21 1.00 -4.41
CA CYS A 36 14.34 1.74 -3.85
C CYS A 36 15.44 0.82 -3.29
N ARG A 37 15.16 -0.50 -3.18
CA ARG A 37 16.02 -1.51 -2.54
C ARG A 37 16.51 -1.12 -1.15
N LYS A 38 15.65 -0.42 -0.39
CA LYS A 38 15.92 0.06 0.97
C LYS A 38 14.88 -0.49 1.94
N VAL A 39 15.30 -0.72 3.17
CA VAL A 39 14.41 -1.08 4.28
C VAL A 39 13.87 0.19 4.95
N PHE A 40 12.60 0.14 5.32
CA PHE A 40 11.90 1.21 6.02
C PHE A 40 11.17 0.61 7.22
N PRO A 41 11.05 1.37 8.33
CA PRO A 41 10.26 0.92 9.47
C PRO A 41 8.79 0.83 9.09
N LEU A 42 8.14 -0.29 9.40
CA LEU A 42 6.71 -0.51 9.13
C LEU A 42 5.83 0.60 9.73
N ALA A 43 6.16 1.07 10.94
CA ALA A 43 5.40 2.09 11.66
C ALA A 43 5.30 3.45 10.94
N GLY A 44 6.21 3.74 9.99
CA GLY A 44 6.21 4.99 9.23
C GLY A 44 5.65 4.87 7.82
N LEU A 45 5.30 3.66 7.39
CA LEU A 45 4.68 3.43 6.10
C LEU A 45 3.17 3.46 6.29
N SER A 46 2.53 4.55 5.87
CA SER A 46 1.09 4.54 5.65
C SER A 46 0.83 3.51 4.57
N ASP A 47 0.27 2.37 4.96
CA ASP A 47 -0.35 1.48 4.02
C ASP A 47 -1.36 2.32 3.25
N GLY A 48 -1.24 2.33 1.92
CA GLY A 48 -2.24 2.95 1.05
C GLY A 48 -3.62 2.29 1.19
N ARG A 49 -3.79 1.36 2.14
CA ARG A 49 -5.03 1.10 2.86
C ARG A 49 -5.37 2.31 3.77
N GLY A 50 -5.38 3.50 3.18
CA GLY A 50 -6.55 4.32 3.42
C GLY A 50 -7.73 3.40 3.17
N ASP A 51 -8.63 3.28 4.12
CA ASP A 51 -9.95 3.91 3.99
C ASP A 51 -10.24 4.44 2.57
N ASP A 52 -10.05 3.63 1.54
CA ASP A 52 -10.85 3.62 0.34
C ASP A 52 -12.13 2.95 0.86
N ASP A 53 -12.91 3.75 1.61
CA ASP A 53 -14.33 3.87 1.30
C ASP A 53 -14.37 4.05 -0.22
N ILE A 54 -14.28 2.92 -0.93
CA ILE A 54 -14.68 2.76 -2.30
C ILE A 54 -16.13 3.17 -2.22
N ALA A 55 -16.37 4.47 -2.40
CA ALA A 55 -17.69 4.96 -2.69
C ALA A 55 -18.18 4.01 -3.80
N PRO A 56 -19.23 3.20 -3.56
CA PRO A 56 -19.66 2.22 -4.53
C PRO A 56 -19.82 2.96 -5.85
N PRO A 57 -19.32 2.42 -6.99
CA PRO A 57 -19.23 3.17 -8.23
C PRO A 57 -20.57 3.83 -8.46
N ALA A 58 -20.56 5.17 -8.45
CA ALA A 58 -21.76 5.98 -8.53
C ALA A 58 -22.57 5.47 -9.71
N ARG A 59 -23.67 4.78 -9.43
CA ARG A 59 -24.51 4.13 -10.43
C ARG A 59 -24.96 5.25 -11.36
N PRO A 60 -24.57 5.28 -12.64
CA PRO A 60 -25.01 6.34 -13.53
C PRO A 60 -26.46 6.01 -13.89
N LYS A 61 -27.43 6.48 -13.09
CA LYS A 61 -28.81 6.59 -13.58
C LYS A 61 -29.02 7.99 -14.13
N ARG A 62 -28.41 8.21 -15.29
CA ARG A 62 -28.92 9.20 -16.26
C ARG A 62 -30.36 8.79 -16.61
N GLY A 63 -31.30 9.66 -16.28
CA GLY A 63 -32.51 9.94 -17.04
C GLY A 63 -33.64 8.90 -16.99
N ARG A 64 -34.78 9.30 -16.41
CA ARG A 64 -35.93 9.66 -17.25
C ARG A 64 -36.89 10.57 -16.49
N LYS A 65 -36.98 11.80 -16.99
CA LYS A 65 -38.08 12.73 -16.73
C LYS A 65 -39.28 12.19 -17.50
N THR A 66 -40.32 11.76 -16.78
CA THR A 66 -41.71 11.69 -17.25
C THR A 66 -42.59 11.83 -16.04
#